data_AF-A0A961AZJ3-F1
#
_entry.id   AF-A0A961AZJ3-F1
#
_cell.length_a   1.000
_cell.length_b   1.000
_cell.length_c   1.000
_cell.angle_alpha   90.00
_cell.angle_beta   90.00
_cell.angle_gamma   90.00
#
_symmetry.space_group_name_H-M   'P 1'
#
loop_
_entity.id
_entity.type
_entity.pdbx_description
1 polymer ?
#
loop_
_entity_poly.entity_id
_entity_poly.type
_entity_poly.pdbx_seq_one_letter_code
_entity_poly.pdbx_strand_id
1 'polypeptide(L)'
;MNVLLAEADVPYEQLCEMDAVNPTMASVDVAIVIGANDVVNPAAAEDPTSPIYGMPIINVHEARTVFALKRGQGAGFSGLVNTLFFRENCRMIYGDAKETITALAAQFKD
;
A
#
# COMPACT_ATOMS: atom_id res chain seq x y z
N MET A 1 -8.28 -2.27 9.92
CA MET A 1 -8.49 -0.94 9.30
C MET A 1 -9.97 -0.58 9.21
N ASN A 2 -10.86 -1.57 9.11
CA ASN A 2 -12.30 -1.41 8.91
C ASN A 2 -12.95 -0.48 9.96
N VAL A 3 -12.59 -0.61 11.25
CA VAL A 3 -13.12 0.27 12.31
C VAL A 3 -12.76 1.75 12.08
N LEU A 4 -11.50 2.05 11.75
CA LEU A 4 -11.06 3.43 11.51
C LEU A 4 -11.71 4.03 10.26
N LEU A 5 -11.95 3.21 9.24
CA LEU A 5 -12.64 3.64 8.01
C LEU A 5 -14.14 3.85 8.26
N ALA A 6 -14.76 3.03 9.11
CA ALA A 6 -16.12 3.23 9.55
C ALA A 6 -16.27 4.50 10.41
N GLU A 7 -15.31 4.78 11.31
CA GLU A 7 -15.26 6.02 12.09
C GLU A 7 -15.07 7.27 11.19
N ALA A 8 -14.47 7.10 10.02
CA ALA A 8 -14.30 8.15 9.01
C ALA A 8 -15.45 8.19 7.98
N ASP A 9 -16.58 7.52 8.24
CA ASP A 9 -17.77 7.47 7.39
C ASP A 9 -17.51 6.96 5.96
N VAL A 10 -16.55 6.05 5.76
CA VAL A 10 -16.30 5.42 4.46
C VAL A 10 -17.39 4.38 4.17
N PRO A 11 -18.06 4.42 3.01
CA PRO A 11 -19.10 3.45 2.67
C PRO A 11 -18.56 2.03 2.59
N TYR A 12 -19.26 1.08 3.21
CA TYR A 12 -18.81 -0.33 3.30
C TYR A 12 -18.67 -1.00 1.94
N GLU A 13 -19.47 -0.61 0.95
CA GLU A 13 -19.40 -1.12 -0.42
C GLU A 13 -18.08 -0.77 -1.14
N GLN A 14 -17.35 0.22 -0.65
CA GLN A 14 -16.03 0.59 -1.16
C GLN A 14 -14.90 -0.20 -0.48
N LEU A 15 -15.19 -0.88 0.63
CA LEU A 15 -14.22 -1.68 1.36
C LEU A 15 -14.12 -3.07 0.73
N CYS A 16 -12.92 -3.40 0.26
CA CYS A 16 -12.61 -4.70 -0.30
C CYS A 16 -11.64 -5.46 0.60
N GLU A 17 -11.93 -6.74 0.81
CA GLU A 17 -11.00 -7.65 1.45
C GLU A 17 -9.91 -8.09 0.45
N MET A 18 -8.75 -8.52 0.99
CA MET A 18 -7.57 -8.87 0.21
C MET A 18 -7.85 -9.92 -0.88
N ASP A 19 -8.60 -10.97 -0.57
CA ASP A 19 -8.92 -12.04 -1.52
C ASP A 19 -9.80 -11.57 -2.69
N ALA A 20 -10.57 -10.49 -2.50
CA ALA A 20 -11.39 -9.90 -3.54
C ALA A 20 -10.59 -8.93 -4.44
N VAL A 21 -9.61 -8.21 -3.88
CA VAL A 21 -8.85 -7.20 -4.63
C VAL A 21 -7.62 -7.77 -5.36
N ASN A 22 -6.96 -8.80 -4.80
CA ASN A 22 -5.75 -9.35 -5.41
C ASN A 22 -5.95 -9.84 -6.86
N PRO A 23 -7.04 -10.56 -7.21
CA PRO A 23 -7.27 -11.01 -8.60
C PRO A 23 -7.43 -9.89 -9.63
N THR A 24 -7.72 -8.65 -9.19
CA THR A 24 -7.97 -7.51 -10.09
C THR A 24 -6.77 -6.58 -10.19
N MET A 25 -5.72 -6.79 -9.39
CA MET A 25 -4.65 -5.81 -9.21
C MET A 25 -3.88 -5.50 -10.50
N ALA A 26 -3.70 -6.49 -11.38
CA ALA A 26 -3.10 -6.29 -12.70
C ALA A 26 -3.88 -5.32 -13.62
N SER A 27 -5.17 -5.08 -13.33
CA SER A 27 -6.01 -4.10 -14.03
C SER A 27 -6.05 -2.73 -13.35
N VAL A 28 -5.43 -2.59 -12.17
CA VAL A 28 -5.41 -1.34 -11.41
C VAL A 28 -4.35 -0.40 -12.01
N ASP A 29 -4.81 0.78 -12.46
CA ASP A 29 -3.92 1.79 -13.02
C ASP A 29 -3.00 2.43 -11.97
N VAL A 30 -3.54 2.68 -10.77
CA VAL A 30 -2.83 3.37 -9.67
C VAL A 30 -3.20 2.74 -8.34
N ALA A 31 -2.20 2.30 -7.57
CA ALA A 31 -2.35 1.90 -6.18
C ALA A 31 -1.68 2.92 -5.25
N ILE A 32 -2.43 3.47 -4.28
CA ILE A 32 -1.89 4.41 -3.29
C ILE A 32 -1.77 3.68 -1.95
N VAL A 33 -0.53 3.40 -1.54
CA VAL A 33 -0.19 2.73 -0.29
C VAL A 33 0.09 3.79 0.78
N ILE A 34 -0.81 3.90 1.76
CA ILE A 34 -0.71 4.91 2.82
C ILE A 34 -0.23 4.26 4.11
N GLY A 35 1.02 4.50 4.51
CA GLY A 35 1.58 4.07 5.79
C GLY A 35 1.74 2.55 5.98
N ALA A 36 1.32 1.73 5.03
CA ALA A 36 1.52 0.29 5.05
C ALA A 36 2.95 -0.07 4.62
N ASN A 37 3.46 -1.17 5.18
CA ASN A 37 4.80 -1.67 4.87
C ASN A 37 4.79 -3.19 4.71
N ASP A 38 4.75 -3.95 5.80
CA ASP A 38 4.88 -5.42 5.75
C ASP A 38 3.75 -6.09 4.93
N VAL A 39 2.51 -5.59 5.07
CA VAL A 39 1.32 -6.12 4.39
C VAL A 39 1.25 -5.89 2.88
N VAL A 40 2.26 -5.22 2.31
CA VAL A 40 2.42 -5.01 0.86
C VAL A 40 3.81 -5.44 0.38
N ASN A 41 4.59 -6.15 1.21
CA ASN A 41 5.96 -6.51 0.89
C ASN A 41 6.02 -7.78 0.01
N PRO A 42 6.44 -7.69 -1.28
CA PRO A 42 6.45 -8.82 -2.21
C PRO A 42 7.32 -9.99 -1.73
N ALA A 43 8.30 -9.75 -0.85
CA ALA A 43 9.11 -10.80 -0.24
C ALA A 43 8.28 -11.87 0.47
N ALA A 44 7.07 -11.55 0.94
CA ALA A 44 6.17 -12.53 1.53
C ALA A 44 5.66 -13.60 0.53
N ALA A 45 5.63 -13.28 -0.76
CA ALA A 45 5.19 -14.18 -1.82
C ALA A 45 6.35 -14.74 -2.66
N GLU A 46 7.42 -13.96 -2.84
CA GLU A 46 8.47 -14.22 -3.83
C GLU A 46 9.76 -14.81 -3.24
N ASP A 47 10.01 -14.63 -1.94
CA ASP A 47 11.28 -15.02 -1.30
C ASP A 47 11.06 -16.05 -0.18
N PRO A 48 11.27 -17.36 -0.46
CA PRO A 48 11.16 -18.42 0.53
C PRO A 48 12.10 -18.29 1.74
N THR A 49 13.15 -17.47 1.64
CA THR A 49 14.10 -17.23 2.73
C THR A 49 13.68 -16.08 3.65
N SER A 50 12.68 -15.30 3.22
CA SER A 50 12.17 -14.17 3.98
C SER A 50 11.43 -14.62 5.25
N PRO A 51 11.65 -13.97 6.40
CA PRO A 51 10.90 -14.25 7.63
C PRO A 51 9.38 -14.05 7.52
N ILE A 52 8.91 -13.31 6.51
CA ILE A 52 7.49 -13.07 6.24
C ILE A 52 6.96 -13.94 5.10
N TYR A 53 7.71 -14.94 4.61
CA TYR A 53 7.25 -15.82 3.55
C TYR A 53 5.97 -16.56 3.94
N GLY A 54 4.99 -16.57 3.04
CA GLY A 54 3.65 -17.12 3.26
C GLY A 54 2.70 -16.20 4.04
N MET A 55 3.15 -15.02 4.49
CA MET A 55 2.26 -14.02 5.07
C MET A 55 1.31 -13.50 3.98
N PRO A 56 -0.01 -13.45 4.22
CA PRO A 56 -0.92 -12.87 3.25
C PRO A 56 -0.66 -11.37 3.08
N ILE A 57 -0.55 -10.93 1.83
CA ILE A 57 -0.29 -9.53 1.46
C ILE A 57 -1.26 -9.07 0.37
N ILE A 58 -1.40 -7.75 0.24
CA ILE A 58 -2.05 -7.15 -0.93
C ILE A 58 -1.01 -7.01 -2.04
N ASN A 59 -1.29 -7.56 -3.22
CA ASN A 59 -0.37 -7.66 -4.35
C ASN A 59 -0.18 -6.33 -5.11
N VAL A 60 -0.11 -5.20 -4.42
CA VAL A 60 -0.06 -3.84 -5.02
C VAL A 60 1.04 -3.68 -6.07
N HIS A 61 2.09 -4.49 -6.02
CA HIS A 61 3.17 -4.50 -7.01
C HIS A 61 2.70 -4.89 -8.42
N GLU A 62 1.55 -5.55 -8.57
CA GLU A 62 0.92 -5.90 -9.85
C GLU A 62 0.20 -4.71 -10.51
N ALA A 63 -0.10 -3.64 -9.77
CA ALA A 63 -0.71 -2.44 -10.35
C ALA A 63 0.24 -1.72 -11.31
N ARG A 64 -0.30 -0.99 -12.29
CA ARG A 64 0.52 -0.28 -13.29
C ARG A 64 1.43 0.77 -12.64
N THR A 65 0.99 1.47 -11.61
CA THR A 65 1.81 2.42 -10.85
C THR A 65 1.45 2.37 -9.37
N VAL A 66 2.47 2.37 -8.51
CA VAL A 66 2.30 2.35 -7.06
C VAL A 66 2.88 3.62 -6.47
N PHE A 67 2.11 4.33 -5.66
CA PHE A 67 2.60 5.42 -4.82
C PHE A 67 2.65 4.97 -3.37
N ALA A 68 3.85 4.93 -2.78
CA ALA A 68 4.03 4.54 -1.39
C ALA A 68 4.34 5.76 -0.52
N LEU A 69 3.41 6.10 0.38
CA LEU A 69 3.50 7.24 1.29
C LEU A 69 4.05 6.80 2.63
N LYS A 70 5.20 7.36 3.01
CA LYS A 70 5.80 7.14 4.34
C LYS A 70 6.73 8.28 4.73
N ARG A 71 7.00 8.43 6.03
CA ARG A 71 7.83 9.54 6.55
C ARG A 71 9.33 9.46 6.19
N GLY A 72 9.84 8.27 5.87
CA GLY A 72 11.28 8.06 5.62
C GLY A 72 11.58 6.63 5.20
N GLN A 73 12.80 6.13 5.36
CA GLN A 73 13.20 4.77 4.94
C GLN A 73 13.04 3.68 6.00
N GLY A 74 12.48 4.00 7.17
CA GLY A 74 12.31 3.04 8.27
C GLY A 74 11.57 1.74 7.89
N ALA A 75 11.98 0.64 8.51
CA ALA A 75 11.37 -0.68 8.34
C ALA A 75 9.98 -0.78 9.01
N GLY A 76 9.24 -1.83 8.66
CA GLY A 76 7.98 -2.19 9.30
C GLY A 76 8.19 -2.88 10.65
N PHE A 77 7.16 -3.59 11.11
CA PHE A 77 7.26 -4.41 12.32
C PHE A 77 8.24 -5.56 12.12
N SER A 78 8.29 -6.13 10.92
CA SER A 78 9.21 -7.21 10.54
C SER A 78 10.69 -6.82 10.61
N GLY A 79 11.01 -5.52 10.63
CA GLY A 79 12.39 -5.04 10.51
C GLY A 79 12.99 -5.22 9.11
N LEU A 80 12.25 -5.76 8.15
CA LEU A 80 12.72 -6.01 6.79
C LEU A 80 12.65 -4.76 5.93
N VAL A 81 13.57 -4.71 4.97
CA VAL A 81 13.50 -3.78 3.86
C VAL A 81 12.45 -4.30 2.87
N ASN A 82 11.50 -3.44 2.53
CA ASN A 82 10.41 -3.82 1.63
C ASN A 82 10.84 -3.68 0.17
N THR A 83 10.79 -4.80 -0.55
CA THR A 83 11.26 -4.89 -1.95
C THR A 83 10.37 -4.12 -2.91
N LEU A 84 9.11 -3.82 -2.55
CA LEU A 84 8.20 -2.98 -3.33
C LEU A 84 8.83 -1.62 -3.66
N PHE A 85 9.54 -1.02 -2.70
CA PHE A 85 10.03 0.35 -2.81
C PHE A 85 11.16 0.53 -3.84
N PHE A 86 11.70 -0.58 -4.35
CA PHE A 86 12.74 -0.60 -5.37
C PHE A 86 12.21 -0.99 -6.76
N ARG A 87 10.92 -1.30 -6.89
CA ARG A 87 10.33 -1.66 -8.18
C ARG A 87 10.21 -0.44 -9.10
N GLU A 88 10.39 -0.67 -10.39
CA GLU A 88 10.33 0.38 -11.42
C GLU A 88 8.97 1.08 -11.50
N ASN A 89 7.88 0.40 -11.15
CA ASN A 89 6.53 0.97 -11.11
C ASN A 89 6.18 1.64 -9.76
N CYS A 90 7.07 1.60 -8.77
CA CYS A 90 6.85 2.22 -7.47
C CYS A 90 7.46 3.62 -7.40
N ARG A 91 6.73 4.56 -6.79
CA ARG A 91 7.16 5.93 -6.52
C ARG A 91 7.01 6.20 -5.03
N MET A 92 8.11 6.56 -4.39
CA MET A 92 8.12 6.92 -2.97
C MET A 92 7.70 8.37 -2.80
N ILE A 93 6.71 8.62 -1.95
CA ILE A 93 6.31 9.95 -1.53
C ILE A 93 6.64 10.10 -0.05
N TYR A 94 7.63 10.93 0.26
CA TYR A 94 8.05 11.15 1.64
C TYR A 94 7.27 12.30 2.29
N GLY A 95 6.71 12.03 3.47
CA GLY A 95 5.97 13.03 4.22
C GLY A 95 5.06 12.43 5.28
N ASP A 96 4.39 13.31 6.04
CA ASP A 96 3.23 12.91 6.83
C ASP A 96 2.08 12.52 5.92
N ALA A 97 1.40 11.41 6.24
CA ALA A 97 0.35 10.86 5.38
C ALA A 97 -0.86 11.81 5.27
N LYS A 98 -1.27 12.43 6.38
CA LYS A 98 -2.44 13.31 6.41
C LYS A 98 -2.15 14.59 5.64
N GLU A 99 -1.00 15.21 5.88
CA GLU A 99 -0.58 16.43 5.18
C GLU A 99 -0.50 16.20 3.66
N THR A 100 0.19 15.13 3.25
CA THR A 100 0.39 14.80 1.83
C THR A 100 -0.92 14.56 1.10
N ILE A 101 -1.81 13.71 1.67
CA ILE A 101 -3.10 13.39 1.03
C ILE A 101 -4.03 14.61 1.01
N THR A 102 -4.03 15.44 2.06
CA THR A 102 -4.84 16.66 2.09
C THR A 102 -4.41 17.66 1.03
N ALA A 103 -3.09 17.85 0.88
CA ALA A 103 -2.53 18.72 -0.15
C ALA A 103 -2.82 18.21 -1.56
N LEU A 104 -2.69 16.90 -1.79
CA LEU A 104 -3.03 16.26 -3.07
C LEU A 104 -4.50 16.46 -3.41
N ALA A 105 -5.41 16.13 -2.49
CA ALA A 105 -6.85 16.28 -2.71
C ALA A 105 -7.25 17.74 -3.00
N ALA A 106 -6.55 18.72 -2.41
CA ALA A 106 -6.79 20.13 -2.69
C ALA A 106 -6.46 20.54 -4.14
N GLN A 107 -5.58 19.83 -4.84
CA GLN A 107 -5.26 20.11 -6.25
C GLN A 107 -6.38 19.74 -7.23
N PHE A 108 -7.42 19.02 -6.77
CA PHE A 108 -8.54 18.56 -7.58
C PHE A 108 -9.87 19.24 -7.20
N LYS A 109 -9.83 20.33 -6.44
CA LYS A 109 -11.04 21.05 -5.97
C LYS A 109 -11.57 22.11 -6.95
N ASP A 110 -10.96 22.22 -8.13
CA ASP A 110 -11.40 23.05 -9.26
C ASP A 110 -11.89 22.16 -10.41
#